data_AF-A0A956HKN3-F1
#
_entry.id   AF-A0A956HKN3-F1
#
_cell.length_a   1.000
_cell.length_b   1.000
_cell.length_c   1.000
_cell.angle_alpha   90.00
_cell.angle_beta   90.00
_cell.angle_gamma   90.00
#
_symmetry.space_group_name_H-M   'P 1'
#
loop_
_entity.id
_entity.type
_entity.pdbx_description
1 polymer ?
#
loop_
_entity_poly.entity_id
_entity_poly.type
_entity_poly.pdbx_seq_one_letter_code
_entity_poly.pdbx_strand_id
1 'polypeptide(L)'
;MPPAASPRSRAWPAVIVATLASVASALITWWALDRGLLGDRRFEPAAAATIAAWALAIAVASLRGHVGARVVLGALGLAAVPIQWIAERLGWDPGPLGGARGPAALIIALVCLLTLTGLVRRRLWAFWLACAGAVLGVASGALNLLGSLAAPGLLTWSTTVTIAFASAALAGLLAADVRRAFHEDERAALWRARDPLIVALRWMILADLVATPTLLIYAWAQPVVPETATPAAVLAFILGLGAILTVARKVIGALLLSLSGVGLVALAAWNVHATLEAPALAIVGYYAIFWVPAGLLSLVAGARLLARLRAAS
;
A
#
# COMPACT_ATOMS: atom_id res chain seq x y z
N MET A 1 -40.58 7.43 -17.14
CA MET A 1 -39.77 6.20 -17.14
C MET A 1 -39.33 5.92 -15.71
N PRO A 2 -39.63 4.75 -15.12
CA PRO A 2 -39.12 4.42 -13.79
C PRO A 2 -37.59 4.31 -13.82
N PRO A 3 -36.89 4.73 -12.75
CA PRO A 3 -35.43 4.58 -12.68
C PRO A 3 -35.08 3.09 -12.79
N ALA A 4 -34.19 2.76 -13.72
CA ALA A 4 -33.68 1.41 -13.89
C ALA A 4 -33.19 0.89 -12.54
N ALA A 5 -33.75 -0.24 -12.10
CA ALA A 5 -33.39 -0.87 -10.84
C ALA A 5 -31.87 -1.04 -10.79
N SER A 6 -31.21 -0.33 -9.87
CA SER A 6 -29.76 -0.41 -9.71
C SER A 6 -29.39 -1.88 -9.45
N PRO A 7 -28.36 -2.45 -10.10
CA PRO A 7 -27.98 -3.85 -9.95
C PRO A 7 -27.36 -4.09 -8.56
N ARG A 8 -28.21 -4.12 -7.54
CA ARG A 8 -27.89 -4.44 -6.15
C ARG A 8 -28.31 -5.88 -5.90
N SER A 9 -27.39 -6.85 -6.02
CA SER A 9 -27.41 -8.11 -5.21
C SER A 9 -26.46 -9.22 -5.69
N ARG A 10 -25.99 -9.24 -6.94
CA ARG A 10 -25.26 -10.43 -7.47
C ARG A 10 -23.75 -10.50 -7.13
N ALA A 11 -23.22 -9.62 -6.28
CA ALA A 11 -21.78 -9.59 -5.95
C ALA A 11 -21.37 -10.58 -4.84
N TRP A 12 -22.31 -11.05 -4.03
CA TRP A 12 -22.03 -11.90 -2.87
C TRP A 12 -21.37 -13.25 -3.21
N PRO A 13 -21.78 -13.99 -4.25
CA PRO A 13 -21.14 -15.27 -4.57
C PRO A 13 -19.66 -15.10 -4.94
N ALA A 14 -19.31 -14.05 -5.70
CA ALA A 14 -17.92 -13.77 -6.06
C ALA A 14 -17.09 -13.35 -4.83
N VAL A 15 -17.66 -12.55 -3.93
CA VAL A 15 -17.05 -12.17 -2.66
C VAL A 15 -16.81 -13.37 -1.75
N ILE A 16 -17.78 -14.29 -1.66
CA ILE A 16 -17.69 -15.50 -0.85
C ILE A 16 -16.62 -16.43 -1.43
N VAL A 17 -16.63 -16.69 -2.74
CA VAL A 17 -15.62 -17.53 -3.41
C VAL A 17 -14.22 -16.95 -3.23
N ALA A 18 -14.07 -15.64 -3.41
CA ALA A 18 -12.85 -14.89 -3.13
C ALA A 18 -12.33 -15.10 -1.70
N THR A 19 -13.21 -14.88 -0.72
CA THR A 19 -12.92 -15.02 0.72
C THR A 19 -12.53 -16.44 1.07
N LEU A 20 -13.32 -17.42 0.64
CA LEU A 20 -13.05 -18.84 0.88
C LEU A 20 -11.73 -19.26 0.26
N ALA A 21 -11.40 -18.76 -0.93
CA ALA A 21 -10.15 -19.10 -1.58
C ALA A 21 -8.94 -18.37 -0.94
N SER A 22 -9.11 -17.16 -0.39
CA SER A 22 -8.07 -16.52 0.45
C SER A 22 -7.83 -17.30 1.74
N VAL A 23 -8.91 -17.69 2.42
CA VAL A 23 -8.83 -18.49 3.65
C VAL A 23 -8.19 -19.83 3.33
N ALA A 24 -8.60 -20.53 2.28
CA ALA A 24 -7.99 -21.78 1.85
C ALA A 24 -6.50 -21.59 1.52
N SER A 25 -6.13 -20.53 0.80
CA SER A 25 -4.71 -20.25 0.48
C SER A 25 -3.90 -19.97 1.75
N ALA A 26 -4.45 -19.21 2.70
CA ALA A 26 -3.82 -18.97 4.01
C ALA A 26 -3.71 -20.25 4.85
N LEU A 27 -4.75 -21.08 4.89
CA LEU A 27 -4.76 -22.36 5.60
C LEU A 27 -3.81 -23.38 4.97
N ILE A 28 -3.72 -23.46 3.64
CA ILE A 28 -2.77 -24.32 2.92
C ILE A 28 -1.34 -23.85 3.19
N THR A 29 -1.11 -22.53 3.15
CA THR A 29 0.19 -21.94 3.48
C THR A 29 0.57 -22.26 4.92
N TRP A 30 -0.37 -22.10 5.87
CA TRP A 30 -0.18 -22.42 7.28
C TRP A 30 0.06 -23.92 7.51
N TRP A 31 -0.70 -24.80 6.86
CA TRP A 31 -0.50 -26.25 6.95
C TRP A 31 0.88 -26.67 6.40
N ALA A 32 1.31 -26.06 5.29
CA ALA A 32 2.63 -26.33 4.70
C ALA A 32 3.78 -25.87 5.59
N LEU A 33 3.60 -24.72 6.22
CA LEU A 33 4.50 -24.16 7.23
C LEU A 33 4.64 -25.08 8.45
N ASP A 34 3.52 -25.51 9.03
CA ASP A 34 3.47 -26.40 10.20
C ASP A 34 4.18 -27.74 9.95
N ARG A 35 4.12 -28.23 8.71
CA ARG A 35 4.75 -29.49 8.30
C ARG A 35 6.20 -29.35 7.83
N GLY A 36 6.80 -28.16 7.89
CA GLY A 36 8.16 -27.92 7.42
C GLY A 36 8.35 -28.19 5.92
N LEU A 37 7.27 -28.11 5.13
CA LEU A 37 7.30 -28.39 3.69
C LEU A 37 7.83 -27.22 2.86
N LEU A 38 8.08 -26.07 3.49
CA LEU A 38 8.65 -24.90 2.83
C LEU A 38 10.17 -25.02 2.73
N GLY A 39 10.64 -25.15 1.49
CA GLY A 39 12.00 -25.57 1.15
C GLY A 39 12.05 -26.91 0.42
N ASP A 40 10.96 -27.69 0.44
CA ASP A 40 10.80 -28.85 -0.43
C ASP A 40 10.38 -28.37 -1.84
N ARG A 41 11.28 -28.56 -2.82
CA ARG A 41 11.08 -28.19 -4.24
C ARG A 41 9.78 -28.77 -4.84
N ARG A 42 9.19 -29.78 -4.21
CA ARG A 42 7.93 -30.40 -4.64
C ARG A 42 6.68 -29.60 -4.25
N PHE A 43 6.77 -28.75 -3.23
CA PHE A 43 5.63 -27.99 -2.70
C PHE A 43 5.45 -26.60 -3.35
N GLU A 44 6.57 -26.01 -3.80
CA GLU A 44 6.60 -24.71 -4.47
C GLU A 44 5.70 -24.62 -5.73
N PRO A 45 5.61 -25.64 -6.61
CA PRO A 45 4.75 -25.61 -7.79
C PRO A 45 3.26 -25.65 -7.45
N ALA A 46 2.85 -26.43 -6.44
CA ALA A 46 1.46 -26.55 -6.02
C ALA A 46 0.94 -25.26 -5.35
N ALA A 47 1.79 -24.64 -4.54
CA ALA A 47 1.53 -23.33 -3.95
C ALA A 47 1.45 -22.24 -5.04
N ALA A 48 2.42 -22.21 -5.97
CA ALA A 48 2.41 -21.27 -7.10
C ALA A 48 1.18 -21.44 -8.00
N ALA A 49 0.75 -22.68 -8.28
CA ALA A 49 -0.47 -22.97 -9.03
C ALA A 49 -1.73 -22.50 -8.30
N THR A 50 -1.79 -22.66 -6.97
CA THR A 50 -2.91 -22.18 -6.14
C THR A 50 -3.02 -20.66 -6.16
N ILE A 51 -1.89 -19.95 -6.07
CA ILE A 51 -1.83 -18.49 -6.16
C ILE A 51 -2.12 -17.99 -7.57
N ALA A 52 -1.60 -18.65 -8.61
CA ALA A 52 -1.88 -18.29 -10.00
C ALA A 52 -3.37 -18.50 -10.32
N ALA A 53 -3.97 -19.61 -9.88
CA ALA A 53 -5.40 -19.87 -9.98
C ALA A 53 -6.22 -18.84 -9.20
N TRP A 54 -5.73 -18.40 -8.05
CA TRP A 54 -6.39 -17.38 -7.23
C TRP A 54 -6.28 -15.96 -7.82
N ALA A 55 -5.09 -15.55 -8.27
CA ALA A 55 -4.86 -14.30 -8.98
C ALA A 55 -5.65 -14.26 -10.28
N LEU A 56 -5.77 -15.39 -10.98
CA LEU A 56 -6.63 -15.54 -12.14
C LEU A 56 -8.11 -15.44 -11.76
N ALA A 57 -8.54 -16.06 -10.65
CA ALA A 57 -9.91 -15.92 -10.15
C ALA A 57 -10.23 -14.46 -9.77
N ILE A 58 -9.28 -13.72 -9.19
CA ILE A 58 -9.39 -12.27 -8.98
C ILE A 58 -9.48 -11.55 -10.30
N ALA A 59 -8.58 -11.82 -11.24
CA ALA A 59 -8.55 -11.13 -12.53
C ALA A 59 -9.88 -11.34 -13.25
N VAL A 60 -10.42 -12.56 -13.25
CA VAL A 60 -11.72 -12.92 -13.84
C VAL A 60 -12.88 -12.26 -13.07
N ALA A 61 -12.89 -12.30 -11.73
CA ALA A 61 -13.88 -11.60 -10.92
C ALA A 61 -13.82 -10.09 -11.12
N SER A 62 -12.62 -9.57 -11.38
CA SER A 62 -12.36 -8.18 -11.71
C SER A 62 -12.86 -7.87 -13.12
N LEU A 63 -12.68 -8.73 -14.11
CA LEU A 63 -13.19 -8.49 -15.47
C LEU A 63 -14.73 -8.45 -15.55
N ARG A 64 -15.45 -9.08 -14.61
CA ARG A 64 -16.92 -9.16 -14.60
C ARG A 64 -17.65 -7.94 -13.99
N GLY A 65 -16.96 -6.82 -13.74
CA GLY A 65 -17.61 -5.54 -13.40
C GLY A 65 -18.12 -5.39 -11.96
N HIS A 66 -17.81 -6.31 -11.05
CA HIS A 66 -18.32 -6.27 -9.67
C HIS A 66 -17.40 -5.51 -8.72
N VAL A 67 -17.63 -4.20 -8.59
CA VAL A 67 -16.91 -3.28 -7.68
C VAL A 67 -16.76 -3.85 -6.26
N GLY A 68 -17.81 -4.48 -5.71
CA GLY A 68 -17.78 -5.08 -4.37
C GLY A 68 -16.83 -6.28 -4.25
N ALA A 69 -16.75 -7.13 -5.28
CA ALA A 69 -15.82 -8.27 -5.29
C ALA A 69 -14.36 -7.79 -5.36
N ARG A 70 -14.07 -6.74 -6.14
CA ARG A 70 -12.72 -6.17 -6.25
C ARG A 70 -12.26 -5.52 -4.94
N VAL A 71 -13.16 -4.82 -4.25
CA VAL A 71 -12.88 -4.20 -2.94
C VAL A 71 -12.61 -5.27 -1.88
N VAL A 72 -13.40 -6.35 -1.84
CA VAL A 72 -13.19 -7.44 -0.86
C VAL A 72 -11.94 -8.27 -1.19
N LEU A 73 -11.62 -8.47 -2.47
CA LEU A 73 -10.38 -9.15 -2.86
C LEU A 73 -9.13 -8.36 -2.50
N GLY A 74 -9.14 -7.04 -2.68
CA GLY A 74 -8.10 -6.16 -2.14
C GLY A 74 -8.04 -6.20 -0.61
N ALA A 75 -9.19 -6.35 0.07
CA ALA A 75 -9.28 -6.49 1.52
C ALA A 75 -8.58 -7.71 2.09
N LEU A 76 -8.74 -8.84 1.42
CA LEU A 76 -8.24 -10.11 1.90
C LEU A 76 -6.73 -10.19 1.75
N GLY A 77 -6.16 -9.61 0.68
CA GLY A 77 -4.71 -9.46 0.55
C GLY A 77 -4.09 -8.59 1.65
N LEU A 78 -4.80 -7.54 2.03
CA LEU A 78 -4.41 -6.62 3.11
C LEU A 78 -4.57 -7.24 4.52
N ALA A 79 -5.44 -8.23 4.69
CA ALA A 79 -5.66 -8.94 5.95
C ALA A 79 -4.60 -10.01 6.27
N ALA A 80 -3.75 -10.39 5.31
CA ALA A 80 -2.68 -11.38 5.54
C ALA A 80 -1.68 -10.95 6.62
N VAL A 81 -1.41 -9.64 6.72
CA VAL A 81 -0.47 -9.05 7.67
C VAL A 81 -0.95 -9.15 9.14
N PRO A 82 -2.20 -8.77 9.49
CA PRO A 82 -2.71 -9.01 10.85
C PRO A 82 -2.83 -10.49 11.22
N ILE A 83 -3.11 -11.38 10.26
CA ILE A 83 -3.12 -12.84 10.50
C ILE A 83 -1.72 -13.31 10.89
N GLN A 84 -0.69 -12.84 10.20
CA GLN A 84 0.70 -13.16 10.51
C GLN A 84 1.12 -12.64 11.90
N TRP A 85 0.67 -11.44 12.27
CA TRP A 85 0.89 -10.89 13.62
C TRP A 85 0.22 -11.70 14.74
N ILE A 86 -1.02 -12.13 14.53
CA ILE A 86 -1.72 -12.99 15.50
C ILE A 86 -0.98 -14.33 15.63
N ALA A 87 -0.53 -14.91 14.52
CA ALA A 87 0.26 -16.13 14.55
C ALA A 87 1.56 -15.97 15.38
N GLU A 88 2.29 -14.86 15.19
CA GLU A 88 3.47 -14.53 16.00
C GLU A 88 3.14 -14.44 17.51
N ARG A 89 2.01 -13.81 17.87
CA ARG A 89 1.55 -13.72 19.27
C ARG A 89 1.14 -15.06 19.89
N LEU A 90 0.75 -16.03 19.06
CA LEU A 90 0.41 -17.38 19.49
C LEU A 90 1.64 -18.30 19.61
N GLY A 91 2.85 -17.74 19.59
CA GLY A 91 4.10 -18.49 19.80
C GLY A 91 4.67 -19.09 18.52
N TRP A 92 4.16 -18.69 17.36
CA TRP A 92 4.66 -19.15 16.07
C TRP A 92 5.84 -18.27 15.62
N ASP A 93 7.03 -18.85 15.50
CA ASP A 93 8.24 -18.13 15.09
C ASP A 93 8.45 -18.26 13.57
N PRO A 94 8.21 -17.21 12.77
CA PRO A 94 8.44 -17.24 11.33
C PRO A 94 9.94 -17.23 10.96
N GLY A 95 10.84 -17.35 11.95
CA GLY A 95 12.28 -17.41 11.78
C GLY A 95 12.98 -16.06 12.00
N PRO A 96 14.31 -16.00 11.78
CA PRO A 96 15.18 -14.86 12.14
C PRO A 96 14.85 -13.52 11.45
N LEU A 97 13.89 -13.50 10.53
CA LEU A 97 13.35 -12.29 9.90
C LEU A 97 12.16 -11.67 10.68
N GLY A 98 11.78 -12.22 11.84
CA GLY A 98 10.60 -11.85 12.64
C GLY A 98 10.79 -10.73 13.68
N GLY A 99 12.03 -10.34 14.00
CA GLY A 99 12.38 -9.59 15.22
C GLY A 99 11.80 -8.18 15.44
N ALA A 100 11.05 -7.60 14.50
CA ALA A 100 10.42 -6.28 14.68
C ALA A 100 9.06 -6.12 13.96
N ARG A 101 8.38 -7.22 13.60
CA ARG A 101 7.16 -7.16 12.77
C ARG A 101 5.92 -6.72 13.54
N GLY A 102 5.89 -6.85 14.86
CA GLY A 102 4.73 -6.53 15.70
C GLY A 102 4.11 -5.15 15.41
N PRO A 103 4.87 -4.06 15.61
CA PRO A 103 4.38 -2.71 15.34
C PRO A 103 4.10 -2.44 13.87
N ALA A 104 4.95 -2.92 12.96
CA ALA A 104 4.77 -2.73 11.52
C ALA A 104 3.50 -3.41 11.01
N ALA A 105 3.25 -4.65 11.44
CA ALA A 105 2.07 -5.41 11.10
C ALA A 105 0.80 -4.78 11.68
N LEU A 106 0.87 -4.24 12.91
CA LEU A 106 -0.22 -3.46 13.50
C LEU A 106 -0.53 -2.20 12.69
N ILE A 107 0.49 -1.40 12.32
CA ILE A 107 0.31 -0.19 11.50
C ILE A 107 -0.36 -0.55 10.17
N ILE A 108 0.18 -1.55 9.48
CA ILE A 108 -0.38 -2.02 8.21
C ILE A 108 -1.83 -2.49 8.43
N ALA A 109 -2.09 -3.33 9.43
CA ALA A 109 -3.43 -3.82 9.74
C ALA A 109 -4.44 -2.69 9.99
N LEU A 110 -4.06 -1.66 10.76
CA LEU A 110 -4.90 -0.50 11.01
C LEU A 110 -5.19 0.30 9.73
N VAL A 111 -4.17 0.54 8.90
CA VAL A 111 -4.34 1.21 7.59
C VAL A 111 -5.25 0.38 6.69
N CYS A 112 -5.11 -0.94 6.70
CA CYS A 112 -5.94 -1.85 5.94
C CYS A 112 -7.40 -1.79 6.41
N LEU A 113 -7.66 -1.94 7.71
CA LEU A 113 -9.01 -1.86 8.29
C LEU A 113 -9.67 -0.51 7.99
N LEU A 114 -8.93 0.58 8.11
CA LEU A 114 -9.41 1.92 7.80
C LEU A 114 -9.78 2.03 6.31
N THR A 115 -8.87 1.59 5.43
CA THR A 115 -9.09 1.56 3.98
C THR A 115 -10.34 0.77 3.63
N LEU A 116 -10.53 -0.40 4.24
CA LEU A 116 -11.69 -1.26 3.98
C LEU A 116 -13.00 -0.66 4.46
N THR A 117 -13.02 -0.14 5.68
CA THR A 117 -14.17 0.56 6.23
C THR A 117 -14.55 1.74 5.32
N GLY A 118 -13.55 2.46 4.82
CA GLY A 118 -13.75 3.57 3.91
C GLY A 118 -14.25 3.14 2.52
N LEU A 119 -13.73 2.06 1.95
CA LEU A 119 -14.16 1.52 0.66
C LEU A 119 -15.60 0.99 0.71
N VAL A 120 -15.97 0.27 1.79
CA VAL A 120 -17.35 -0.18 2.04
C VAL A 120 -18.30 1.01 2.13
N ARG A 121 -17.86 2.09 2.80
CA ARG A 121 -18.60 3.36 2.90
C ARG A 121 -18.48 4.25 1.66
N ARG A 122 -17.86 3.75 0.57
CA ARG A 122 -17.63 4.46 -0.70
C ARG A 122 -16.98 5.84 -0.53
N ARG A 123 -16.05 5.96 0.42
CA ARG A 123 -15.37 7.22 0.69
C ARG A 123 -14.18 7.40 -0.25
N LEU A 124 -14.05 8.61 -0.83
CA LEU A 124 -12.96 8.92 -1.75
C LEU A 124 -11.57 8.79 -1.12
N TRP A 125 -11.39 9.20 0.14
CA TRP A 125 -10.10 9.03 0.84
C TRP A 125 -9.65 7.57 0.90
N ALA A 126 -10.60 6.64 0.98
CA ALA A 126 -10.31 5.21 1.06
C ALA A 126 -9.84 4.65 -0.28
N PHE A 127 -10.34 5.21 -1.38
CA PHE A 127 -9.82 4.93 -2.71
C PHE A 127 -8.35 5.36 -2.84
N TRP A 128 -7.99 6.56 -2.34
CA TRP A 128 -6.61 7.02 -2.31
C TRP A 128 -5.71 6.11 -1.49
N LEU A 129 -6.13 5.73 -0.28
CA LEU A 129 -5.39 4.80 0.56
C LEU A 129 -5.24 3.42 -0.08
N ALA A 130 -6.27 2.91 -0.75
CA ALA A 130 -6.22 1.63 -1.44
C ALA A 130 -5.22 1.66 -2.61
N CYS A 131 -5.22 2.74 -3.41
CA CYS A 131 -4.24 2.94 -4.47
C CYS A 131 -2.81 3.04 -3.90
N ALA A 132 -2.62 3.82 -2.83
CA ALA A 132 -1.32 3.95 -2.17
C ALA A 132 -0.84 2.59 -1.59
N GLY A 133 -1.71 1.86 -0.89
CA GLY A 133 -1.40 0.53 -0.37
C GLY A 133 -1.05 -0.47 -1.47
N ALA A 134 -1.72 -0.42 -2.62
CA ALA A 134 -1.40 -1.26 -3.76
C ALA A 134 -0.04 -0.90 -4.39
N VAL A 135 0.27 0.40 -4.54
CA VAL A 135 1.60 0.85 -5.01
C VAL A 135 2.69 0.42 -4.03
N LEU A 136 2.48 0.61 -2.73
CA LEU A 136 3.40 0.19 -1.68
C LEU A 136 3.63 -1.33 -1.74
N GLY A 137 2.58 -2.14 -1.87
CA GLY A 137 2.68 -3.59 -1.96
C GLY A 137 3.47 -4.07 -3.19
N VAL A 138 3.27 -3.43 -4.35
CA VAL A 138 4.04 -3.74 -5.57
C VAL A 138 5.51 -3.37 -5.38
N ALA A 139 5.80 -2.14 -4.96
CA ALA A 139 7.17 -1.64 -4.84
C ALA A 139 7.94 -2.37 -3.72
N SER A 140 7.34 -2.53 -2.54
CA SER A 140 7.92 -3.30 -1.43
C SER A 140 8.14 -4.76 -1.82
N GLY A 141 7.15 -5.39 -2.44
CA GLY A 141 7.27 -6.76 -2.92
C GLY A 141 8.40 -6.91 -3.94
N ALA A 142 8.52 -6.00 -4.91
CA ALA A 142 9.57 -6.04 -5.92
C ALA A 142 10.97 -5.88 -5.32
N LEU A 143 11.15 -4.98 -4.36
CA LEU A 143 12.44 -4.78 -3.69
C LEU A 143 12.85 -6.00 -2.87
N ASN A 144 11.92 -6.57 -2.11
CA ASN A 144 12.18 -7.79 -1.35
C ASN A 144 12.42 -9.00 -2.27
N LEU A 145 11.72 -9.05 -3.42
CA LEU A 145 11.95 -10.08 -4.43
C LEU A 145 13.39 -9.99 -4.94
N LEU A 146 13.85 -8.81 -5.38
CA LEU A 146 15.22 -8.58 -5.84
C LEU A 146 16.27 -9.02 -4.82
N GLY A 147 16.09 -8.66 -3.55
CA GLY A 147 17.00 -9.07 -2.46
C GLY A 147 17.02 -10.58 -2.21
N SER A 148 15.91 -11.27 -2.48
CA SER A 148 15.76 -12.70 -2.27
C SER A 148 16.21 -13.57 -3.46
N LEU A 149 16.47 -12.97 -4.63
CA LEU A 149 16.88 -13.72 -5.84
C LEU A 149 18.23 -14.44 -5.66
N ALA A 150 19.10 -13.94 -4.78
CA ALA A 150 20.40 -14.56 -4.50
C ALA A 150 20.29 -15.85 -3.67
N ALA A 151 19.21 -16.03 -2.92
CA ALA A 151 18.92 -17.23 -2.14
C ALA A 151 17.40 -17.49 -2.11
N PRO A 152 16.84 -18.07 -3.20
CA PRO A 152 15.41 -18.26 -3.33
C PRO A 152 14.84 -19.12 -2.20
N GLY A 153 13.70 -18.70 -1.64
CA GLY A 153 13.02 -19.42 -0.57
C GLY A 153 11.67 -18.80 -0.19
N LEU A 154 11.22 -19.01 1.04
CA LEU A 154 9.92 -18.53 1.55
C LEU A 154 9.72 -17.00 1.39
N LEU A 155 10.80 -16.22 1.48
CA LEU A 155 10.75 -14.77 1.29
C LEU A 155 10.51 -14.39 -0.19
N THR A 156 11.22 -15.02 -1.13
CA THR A 156 11.01 -14.88 -2.58
C THR A 156 9.58 -15.23 -2.97
N TRP A 157 9.06 -16.29 -2.35
CA TRP A 157 7.70 -16.74 -2.57
C TRP A 157 6.67 -15.75 -2.02
N SER A 158 6.76 -15.38 -0.74
CA SER A 158 5.80 -14.44 -0.11
C SER A 158 5.79 -13.05 -0.74
N THR A 159 6.94 -12.59 -1.25
CA THR A 159 7.07 -11.30 -1.94
C THR A 159 6.47 -11.33 -3.34
N THR A 160 6.67 -12.42 -4.10
CA THR A 160 6.01 -12.63 -5.40
C THR A 160 4.49 -12.64 -5.28
N VAL A 161 3.97 -13.32 -4.25
CA VAL A 161 2.54 -13.32 -3.90
C VAL A 161 2.08 -11.89 -3.63
N THR A 162 2.79 -11.16 -2.77
CA THR A 162 2.45 -9.77 -2.44
C THR A 162 2.40 -8.87 -3.68
N ILE A 163 3.37 -8.98 -4.59
CA ILE A 163 3.39 -8.23 -5.86
C ILE A 163 2.16 -8.55 -6.70
N ALA A 164 1.85 -9.83 -6.89
CA ALA A 164 0.73 -10.27 -7.72
C ALA A 164 -0.60 -9.74 -7.16
N PHE A 165 -0.80 -9.86 -5.85
CA PHE A 165 -1.99 -9.36 -5.15
C PHE A 165 -2.12 -7.84 -5.28
N ALA A 166 -1.04 -7.11 -5.00
CA ALA A 166 -1.01 -5.66 -5.05
C ALA A 166 -1.23 -5.13 -6.48
N SER A 167 -0.67 -5.81 -7.48
CA SER A 167 -0.86 -5.47 -8.90
C SER A 167 -2.31 -5.69 -9.35
N ALA A 168 -2.91 -6.82 -8.96
CA ALA A 168 -4.31 -7.12 -9.26
C ALA A 168 -5.26 -6.13 -8.58
N ALA A 169 -4.99 -5.78 -7.31
CA ALA A 169 -5.74 -4.76 -6.60
C ALA A 169 -5.62 -3.39 -7.28
N LEU A 170 -4.42 -2.98 -7.68
CA LEU A 170 -4.18 -1.72 -8.39
C LEU A 170 -4.94 -1.67 -9.72
N ALA A 171 -4.84 -2.73 -10.53
CA ALA A 171 -5.56 -2.83 -11.79
C ALA A 171 -7.09 -2.76 -11.58
N GLY A 172 -7.60 -3.46 -10.57
CA GLY A 172 -9.02 -3.45 -10.21
C GLY A 172 -9.52 -2.09 -9.73
N LEU A 173 -8.73 -1.37 -8.93
CA LEU A 173 -9.03 -0.02 -8.43
C LEU A 173 -8.99 1.03 -9.54
N LEU A 174 -8.01 0.94 -10.44
CA LEU A 174 -7.86 1.88 -11.56
C LEU A 174 -8.85 1.64 -12.71
N ALA A 175 -9.60 0.54 -12.68
CA ALA A 175 -10.62 0.24 -13.67
C ALA A 175 -11.70 1.33 -13.74
N ALA A 176 -12.21 1.61 -14.95
CA ALA A 176 -13.07 2.75 -15.23
C ALA A 176 -14.39 2.75 -14.45
N ASP A 177 -14.96 1.58 -14.20
CA ASP A 177 -16.20 1.33 -13.47
C ASP A 177 -16.05 1.53 -11.95
N VAL A 178 -14.95 1.09 -11.34
CA VAL A 178 -14.64 1.37 -9.94
C VAL A 178 -14.42 2.86 -9.74
N ARG A 179 -13.63 3.49 -10.63
CA ARG A 179 -13.46 4.95 -10.60
C ARG A 179 -14.80 5.68 -10.67
N ARG A 180 -15.75 5.25 -11.52
CA ARG A 180 -17.09 5.86 -11.58
C ARG A 180 -17.82 5.76 -10.23
N ALA A 181 -17.81 4.60 -9.57
CA ALA A 181 -18.51 4.38 -8.30
C ALA A 181 -18.00 5.22 -7.11
N PHE A 182 -16.77 5.72 -7.15
CA PHE A 182 -16.18 6.60 -6.12
C PHE A 182 -16.14 8.09 -6.53
N HIS A 183 -16.49 8.40 -7.78
CA HIS A 183 -16.36 9.71 -8.39
C HIS A 183 -17.65 10.11 -9.15
N GLU A 184 -18.81 9.90 -8.53
CA GLU A 184 -20.11 10.36 -9.08
C GLU A 184 -20.45 11.83 -8.72
N ASP A 185 -19.84 12.41 -7.68
CA ASP A 185 -20.06 13.81 -7.26
C ASP A 185 -19.01 14.80 -7.82
N GLU A 186 -19.20 16.12 -7.63
CA GLU A 186 -18.23 17.21 -7.93
C GLU A 186 -16.77 16.94 -7.47
N ARG A 187 -16.56 16.02 -6.53
CA ARG A 187 -15.23 15.55 -6.08
C ARG A 187 -14.50 14.71 -7.13
N ALA A 188 -15.21 14.18 -8.13
CA ALA A 188 -14.70 13.56 -9.35
C ALA A 188 -13.83 14.50 -10.20
N ALA A 189 -14.06 15.80 -10.08
CA ALA A 189 -13.33 16.82 -10.83
C ALA A 189 -11.83 16.74 -10.56
N LEU A 190 -11.40 16.46 -9.33
CA LEU A 190 -9.97 16.36 -8.99
C LEU A 190 -9.28 15.21 -9.72
N TRP A 191 -9.90 14.03 -9.79
CA TRP A 191 -9.28 12.85 -10.42
C TRP A 191 -9.29 12.90 -11.95
N ARG A 192 -10.23 13.63 -12.55
CA ARG A 192 -10.34 13.77 -14.02
C ARG A 192 -9.72 15.05 -14.56
N ALA A 193 -9.46 16.04 -13.71
CA ALA A 193 -8.86 17.30 -14.11
C ALA A 193 -7.55 17.06 -14.85
N ARG A 194 -7.31 17.84 -15.90
CA ARG A 194 -6.04 17.84 -16.64
C ARG A 194 -5.14 19.02 -16.27
N ASP A 195 -5.58 19.88 -15.35
CA ASP A 195 -4.76 21.00 -14.86
C ASP A 195 -3.43 20.45 -14.30
N PRO A 196 -2.27 20.93 -14.78
CA PRO A 196 -0.97 20.45 -14.35
C PRO A 196 -0.72 20.52 -12.84
N LEU A 197 -1.26 21.53 -12.15
CA LEU A 197 -1.18 21.63 -10.69
C LEU A 197 -1.99 20.50 -10.03
N ILE A 198 -3.21 20.25 -10.51
CA ILE A 198 -4.05 19.17 -9.96
C ILE A 198 -3.43 17.79 -10.26
N VAL A 199 -2.81 17.60 -11.43
CA VAL A 199 -2.01 16.39 -11.71
C VAL A 199 -0.88 16.24 -10.67
N ALA A 200 -0.10 17.30 -10.43
CA ALA A 200 1.01 17.27 -9.49
C ALA A 200 0.54 16.94 -8.06
N LEU A 201 -0.51 17.61 -7.58
CA LEU A 201 -1.06 17.39 -6.24
C LEU A 201 -1.56 15.96 -6.04
N ARG A 202 -2.14 15.33 -7.08
CA ARG A 202 -2.61 13.94 -6.98
C ARG A 202 -1.46 12.96 -6.80
N TRP A 203 -0.40 13.11 -7.60
CA TRP A 203 0.77 12.24 -7.49
C TRP A 203 1.53 12.47 -6.19
N MET A 204 1.62 13.72 -5.75
CA MET A 204 2.13 14.08 -4.43
C MET A 204 1.36 13.35 -3.31
N ILE A 205 0.04 13.48 -3.25
CA ILE A 205 -0.79 12.82 -2.23
C ILE A 205 -0.58 11.30 -2.26
N LEU A 206 -0.56 10.66 -3.43
CA LEU A 206 -0.30 9.22 -3.52
C LEU A 206 1.06 8.84 -2.96
N ALA A 207 2.11 9.55 -3.37
CA ALA A 207 3.47 9.27 -2.93
C ALA A 207 3.63 9.49 -1.42
N ASP A 208 3.04 10.55 -0.86
CA ASP A 208 3.05 10.83 0.57
C ASP A 208 2.28 9.78 1.38
N LEU A 209 1.14 9.32 0.87
CA LEU A 209 0.37 8.22 1.47
C LEU A 209 1.14 6.88 1.41
N VAL A 210 1.99 6.68 0.40
CA VAL A 210 2.90 5.53 0.31
C VAL A 210 4.05 5.66 1.32
N ALA A 211 4.62 6.86 1.47
CA ALA A 211 5.73 7.13 2.38
C ALA A 211 5.33 7.12 3.86
N THR A 212 4.09 7.49 4.18
CA THR A 212 3.59 7.55 5.57
C THR A 212 3.74 6.23 6.34
N PRO A 213 3.22 5.08 5.86
CA PRO A 213 3.40 3.82 6.58
C PRO A 213 4.87 3.39 6.65
N THR A 214 5.70 3.68 5.63
CA THR A 214 7.12 3.30 5.67
C THR A 214 7.91 4.15 6.67
N LEU A 215 7.57 5.44 6.85
CA LEU A 215 8.11 6.27 7.92
C LEU A 215 7.71 5.78 9.31
N LEU A 216 6.45 5.37 9.51
CA LEU A 216 5.99 4.84 10.80
C LEU A 216 6.68 3.52 11.14
N ILE A 217 6.83 2.63 10.15
CA ILE A 217 7.56 1.37 10.30
C ILE A 217 9.03 1.68 10.64
N TYR A 218 9.67 2.59 9.92
CA TYR A 218 11.04 2.98 10.22
C TYR A 218 11.19 3.54 11.64
N ALA A 219 10.35 4.51 12.02
CA ALA A 219 10.42 5.18 13.31
C ALA A 219 10.23 4.24 14.50
N TRP A 220 9.39 3.21 14.36
CA TRP A 220 9.01 2.35 15.49
C TRP A 220 9.70 0.98 15.45
N ALA A 221 9.83 0.37 14.28
CA ALA A 221 10.30 -1.01 14.16
C ALA A 221 11.77 -1.11 13.77
N GLN A 222 12.28 -0.19 12.94
CA GLN A 222 13.58 -0.37 12.30
C GLN A 222 14.35 0.94 12.04
N PRO A 223 14.64 1.76 13.07
CA PRO A 223 15.44 2.94 12.88
C PRO A 223 16.92 2.54 12.70
N VAL A 224 17.41 2.62 11.47
CA VAL A 224 18.82 2.34 11.15
C VAL A 224 19.74 3.36 11.80
N VAL A 225 19.34 4.63 11.76
CA VAL A 225 19.99 5.73 12.45
C VAL A 225 19.06 6.20 13.58
N PRO A 226 19.31 5.81 14.84
CA PRO A 226 18.35 6.02 15.93
C PRO A 226 17.88 7.46 16.12
N GLU A 227 18.75 8.47 15.93
CA GLU A 227 18.36 9.88 16.08
C GLU A 227 17.31 10.33 15.05
N THR A 228 17.13 9.59 13.95
CA THR A 228 16.15 9.90 12.91
C THR A 228 14.76 9.32 13.16
N ALA A 229 14.58 8.50 14.20
CA ALA A 229 13.30 7.88 14.52
C ALA A 229 12.21 8.94 14.82
N THR A 230 12.51 9.91 15.68
CA THR A 230 11.58 11.00 16.03
C THR A 230 11.26 11.88 14.81
N PRO A 231 12.24 12.39 14.04
CA PRO A 231 11.97 13.09 12.79
C PRO A 231 11.08 12.30 11.81
N ALA A 232 11.29 10.99 11.68
CA ALA A 232 10.48 10.14 10.81
C ALA A 232 9.01 10.03 11.29
N ALA A 233 8.79 9.86 12.59
CA ALA A 233 7.43 9.84 13.17
C ALA A 233 6.71 11.19 12.99
N VAL A 234 7.42 12.30 13.24
CA VAL A 234 6.89 13.66 13.04
C VAL A 234 6.52 13.89 11.57
N LEU A 235 7.40 13.52 10.64
CA LEU A 235 7.12 13.63 9.20
C LEU A 235 5.91 12.78 8.80
N ALA A 236 5.78 11.55 9.31
CA ALA A 236 4.61 10.71 9.04
C ALA A 236 3.30 11.38 9.48
N PHE A 237 3.31 12.02 10.67
CA PHE A 237 2.16 12.77 11.15
C PHE A 237 1.83 13.97 10.26
N ILE A 238 2.83 14.78 9.89
CA ILE A 238 2.63 15.96 9.05
C ILE A 238 2.14 15.56 7.65
N LEU A 239 2.68 14.48 7.06
CA LEU A 239 2.21 13.95 5.78
C LEU A 239 0.76 13.47 5.85
N GLY A 240 0.41 12.71 6.89
CA GLY A 240 -0.97 12.26 7.10
C GLY A 240 -1.95 13.44 7.23
N LEU A 241 -1.61 14.43 8.07
CA LEU A 241 -2.42 15.63 8.25
C LEU A 241 -2.49 16.47 6.97
N GLY A 242 -1.37 16.67 6.29
CA GLY A 242 -1.27 17.40 5.02
C GLY A 242 -2.11 16.75 3.93
N ALA A 243 -2.09 15.42 3.82
CA ALA A 243 -2.93 14.68 2.88
C ALA A 243 -4.41 14.86 3.17
N ILE A 244 -4.82 14.74 4.45
CA ILE A 244 -6.21 14.97 4.87
C ILE A 244 -6.66 16.39 4.50
N LEU A 245 -5.87 17.41 4.84
CA LEU A 245 -6.18 18.81 4.56
C LEU A 245 -6.22 19.11 3.06
N THR A 246 -5.30 18.53 2.28
CA THR A 246 -5.27 18.69 0.81
C THR A 246 -6.50 18.05 0.16
N VAL A 247 -6.88 16.84 0.59
CA VAL A 247 -8.11 16.18 0.12
C VAL A 247 -9.35 16.97 0.54
N ALA A 248 -9.32 17.62 1.71
CA ALA A 248 -10.33 18.56 2.17
C ALA A 248 -10.27 19.94 1.47
N ARG A 249 -9.45 20.08 0.42
CA ARG A 249 -9.28 21.29 -0.40
C ARG A 249 -8.75 22.50 0.36
N LYS A 250 -7.97 22.28 1.42
CA LYS A 250 -7.31 23.35 2.18
C LYS A 250 -5.90 23.55 1.64
N VAL A 251 -5.60 24.76 1.17
CA VAL A 251 -4.29 25.14 0.60
C VAL A 251 -3.16 24.87 1.60
N ILE A 252 -3.40 25.12 2.89
CA ILE A 252 -2.42 24.83 3.95
C ILE A 252 -1.97 23.36 3.96
N GLY A 253 -2.84 22.42 3.58
CA GLY A 253 -2.47 21.01 3.45
C GLY A 253 -1.42 20.80 2.37
N ALA A 254 -1.58 21.40 1.20
CA ALA A 254 -0.62 21.29 0.11
C ALA A 254 0.73 21.93 0.48
N LEU A 255 0.70 23.06 1.20
CA LEU A 255 1.90 23.71 1.71
C LEU A 255 2.64 22.82 2.73
N LEU A 256 1.92 22.19 3.65
CA LEU A 256 2.49 21.24 4.61
C LEU A 256 3.16 20.05 3.92
N LEU A 257 2.53 19.48 2.88
CA LEU A 257 3.10 18.39 2.10
C LEU A 257 4.37 18.84 1.36
N SER A 258 4.36 20.02 0.74
CA SER A 258 5.54 20.57 0.08
C SER A 258 6.72 20.81 1.04
N LEU A 259 6.47 21.32 2.25
CA LEU A 259 7.49 21.47 3.28
C LEU A 259 8.01 20.13 3.79
N SER A 260 7.10 19.17 4.00
CA SER A 260 7.46 17.80 4.38
C SER A 260 8.31 17.13 3.30
N GLY A 261 8.15 17.52 2.03
CA GLY A 261 8.97 17.03 0.94
C GLY A 261 10.46 17.35 1.09
N VAL A 262 10.80 18.54 1.60
CA VAL A 262 12.19 18.87 1.98
C VAL A 262 12.67 17.94 3.09
N GLY A 263 11.84 17.76 4.12
CA GLY A 263 12.14 16.89 5.25
C GLY A 263 12.38 15.43 4.84
N LEU A 264 11.59 14.90 3.91
CA LEU A 264 11.75 13.55 3.36
C LEU A 264 13.10 13.36 2.66
N VAL A 265 13.47 14.31 1.79
CA VAL A 265 14.76 14.25 1.07
C VAL A 265 15.92 14.39 2.03
N ALA A 266 15.83 15.32 2.99
CA ALA A 266 16.85 15.52 4.01
C ALA A 266 17.01 14.29 4.91
N LEU A 267 15.90 13.69 5.34
CA LEU A 267 15.89 12.47 6.16
C LEU A 267 16.54 11.30 5.40
N ALA A 268 16.20 11.11 4.12
CA ALA A 268 16.81 10.07 3.30
C ALA A 268 18.32 10.30 3.13
N ALA A 269 18.72 11.54 2.80
CA ALA A 269 20.13 11.90 2.63
C ALA A 269 20.94 11.72 3.93
N TRP A 270 20.39 12.12 5.07
CA TRP A 270 21.03 11.93 6.37
C TRP A 270 21.22 10.45 6.69
N ASN A 271 20.19 9.63 6.50
CA ASN A 271 20.30 8.19 6.71
C ASN A 271 21.37 7.54 5.83
N VAL A 272 21.47 7.96 4.56
CA VAL A 272 22.54 7.48 3.66
C VAL A 272 23.91 7.94 4.16
N HIS A 273 24.05 9.20 4.57
CA HIS A 273 25.32 9.77 5.03
C HIS A 273 25.82 9.13 6.33
N ALA A 274 24.93 8.94 7.30
CA ALA A 274 25.25 8.43 8.63
C ALA A 274 25.43 6.90 8.66
N THR A 275 25.06 6.18 7.59
CA THR A 275 25.17 4.72 7.54
C THR A 275 26.40 4.30 6.73
N LEU A 276 27.38 3.68 7.41
CA LEU A 276 28.64 3.25 6.78
C LEU A 276 28.69 1.76 6.44
N GLU A 277 27.79 0.95 7.02
CA GLU A 277 27.79 -0.50 6.84
C GLU A 277 26.87 -0.95 5.70
N ALA A 278 27.36 -1.89 4.87
CA ALA A 278 26.63 -2.36 3.69
C ALA A 278 25.23 -2.97 3.97
N PRO A 279 25.02 -3.79 5.02
CA PRO A 279 23.69 -4.32 5.34
C PRO A 279 22.70 -3.24 5.76
N ALA A 280 23.17 -2.26 6.52
CA ALA A 280 22.37 -1.12 6.97
C ALA A 280 22.03 -0.17 5.80
N LEU A 281 22.97 0.04 4.87
CA LEU A 281 22.74 0.80 3.64
C LEU A 281 21.65 0.19 2.76
N ALA A 282 21.54 -1.14 2.70
CA ALA A 282 20.46 -1.80 1.96
C ALA A 282 19.07 -1.49 2.55
N ILE A 283 18.96 -1.45 3.89
CA ILE A 283 17.73 -1.08 4.59
C ILE A 283 17.40 0.40 4.34
N VAL A 284 18.40 1.28 4.44
CA VAL A 284 18.23 2.72 4.13
C VAL A 284 17.78 2.91 2.68
N GLY A 285 18.41 2.21 1.74
CA GLY A 285 18.04 2.23 0.33
C GLY A 285 16.60 1.79 0.09
N TYR A 286 16.15 0.74 0.79
CA TYR A 286 14.75 0.30 0.75
C TYR A 286 13.78 1.42 1.15
N TYR A 287 14.03 2.12 2.26
CA TYR A 287 13.17 3.24 2.69
C TYR A 287 13.27 4.46 1.78
N ALA A 288 14.46 4.79 1.30
CA ALA A 288 14.71 5.92 0.42
C ALA A 288 13.91 5.85 -0.90
N ILE A 289 13.66 4.64 -1.42
CA ILE A 289 12.84 4.43 -2.63
C ILE A 289 11.39 4.90 -2.43
N PHE A 290 10.90 4.96 -1.19
CA PHE A 290 9.57 5.50 -0.90
C PHE A 290 9.63 6.99 -0.55
N TRP A 291 10.65 7.42 0.21
CA TRP A 291 10.74 8.78 0.74
C TRP A 291 11.19 9.81 -0.30
N VAL A 292 12.20 9.47 -1.11
CA VAL A 292 12.76 10.42 -2.09
C VAL A 292 11.74 10.77 -3.18
N PRO A 293 11.03 9.81 -3.82
CA PRO A 293 10.01 10.16 -4.82
C PRO A 293 8.87 10.99 -4.24
N ALA A 294 8.41 10.68 -3.01
CA ALA A 294 7.43 11.49 -2.30
C ALA A 294 7.94 12.91 -2.06
N GLY A 295 9.18 13.04 -1.59
CA GLY A 295 9.83 14.33 -1.39
C GLY A 295 9.93 15.17 -2.66
N LEU A 296 10.43 14.58 -3.75
CA LEU A 296 10.57 15.26 -5.04
C LEU A 296 9.21 15.68 -5.63
N LEU A 297 8.20 14.81 -5.57
CA LEU A 297 6.85 15.15 -6.05
C LEU A 297 6.22 16.28 -5.22
N SER A 298 6.43 16.26 -3.91
CA SER A 298 6.01 17.33 -2.98
C SER A 298 6.65 18.68 -3.29
N LEU A 299 7.94 18.70 -3.61
CA LEU A 299 8.65 19.91 -4.04
C LEU A 299 8.13 20.44 -5.38
N VAL A 300 7.94 19.56 -6.36
CA VAL A 300 7.41 19.95 -7.69
C VAL A 300 6.00 20.50 -7.58
N ALA A 301 5.13 19.85 -6.79
CA ALA A 301 3.77 20.34 -6.54
C ALA A 301 3.77 21.69 -5.81
N GLY A 302 4.64 21.86 -4.82
CA GLY A 302 4.81 23.11 -4.08
C GLY A 302 5.27 24.26 -4.96
N ALA A 303 6.29 24.04 -5.80
CA ALA A 303 6.76 25.04 -6.75
C ALA A 303 5.66 25.49 -7.71
N ARG A 304 4.86 24.54 -8.22
CA ARG A 304 3.70 24.85 -9.08
C ARG A 304 2.61 25.62 -8.35
N LEU A 305 2.33 25.26 -7.10
CA LEU A 305 1.35 25.97 -6.27
C LEU A 305 1.79 27.42 -6.01
N LEU A 306 3.05 27.62 -5.62
CA LEU A 306 3.61 28.95 -5.38
C LEU A 306 3.60 29.82 -6.65
N ALA A 307 3.95 29.25 -7.80
CA ALA A 307 3.88 29.96 -9.08
C ALA A 307 2.45 30.43 -9.40
N ARG A 308 1.44 29.58 -9.15
CA ARG A 308 0.02 29.93 -9.34
C ARG A 308 -0.45 31.01 -8.38
N LEU A 309 -0.05 30.95 -7.11
CA LEU A 309 -0.41 31.97 -6.11
C LEU A 309 0.19 33.34 -6.48
N ARG A 310 1.45 33.37 -6.96
CA ARG A 310 2.09 34.60 -7.43
C ARG A 310 1.45 35.20 -8.68
N ALA A 311 0.92 34.36 -9.57
CA ALA A 311 0.22 34.85 -10.77
C ALA A 311 -1.18 35.42 -10.47
N ALA A 312 -1.72 35.16 -9.28
CA ALA A 312 -3.05 35.62 -8.86
C ALA A 312 -3.01 36.86 -7.95
N SER A 313 -1.81 37.28 -7.52
CA SER A 313 -1.56 38.50 -6.74
C SER A 313 -1.12 39.65 -7.63
#